data_AF-A0A542M0W7-F1
#
_entry.id   AF-A0A542M0W7-F1
#
_cell.length_a   1.000
_cell.length_b   1.000
_cell.length_c   1.000
_cell.angle_alpha   90.00
_cell.angle_beta   90.00
_cell.angle_gamma   90.00
#
_symmetry.space_group_name_H-M   'P 1'
#
loop_
_entity.id
_entity.type
_entity.pdbx_description
1 polymer ?
#
loop_
_entity_poly.entity_id
_entity_poly.type
_entity_poly.pdbx_seq_one_letter_code
_entity_poly.pdbx_strand_id
1 'polypeptide(L)'
;MKAYSYSRYSSDAQKHGTSIDRQQTLARKWCKDNGIDLSDRVFADEAVSGFHGDNVRTGALGEFIAARESGEIEPGSILILEHLDRLTRLKPMQAVSLLSSITELDITVVTLRPEMKFTKEWDTMQLLQAVLHLDNAHKESARKSDLGKIEWGKRFARARQSGHHIGKRVSNWLDLGEDGKYHLNGHADAVREIFRLCLEGLGSTAISQALNAKGYKTFNKGGRWGTTAVLTILQNRAAIGELAPKDGGEPIPNYFPAVVDQDTFDSAKSIIKARQTGKIPKQSAEFNVWGKLVFCGACGSAMHIIQRTKFRYLMCANRRYGSCEGSKNVRLDESEDVLMALLMQLDAISLVMPDPDKLHRELTAAEGRLITEREKLAVWAGKLAFHPESETFANFVLQSEARIKTLKAEVERLTADLTGGQKLNWSEIRARIDLTDKNTRRRINAFLHRLHVQVRIAEGYLVIQGDEGRAIFAVSKGKIGHTTLHADKGIFPNLMQTNAMALGVKNRLVKHGMGYSGKLTVPNGRGTRRTTKGETRAVQPAKPVDTGPATPYDTMLPDEAYDLLDEHGKPIFSPDTYRDEYSIPGENGKFSQYTDEDQVLHAPDD
;
A
#
# COMPACT_ATOMS: atom_id res chain seq x y z
N MET A 1 48.06 11.59 -25.40
CA MET A 1 46.66 11.27 -25.75
C MET A 1 46.31 9.97 -25.06
N LYS A 2 45.30 9.99 -24.17
CA LYS A 2 44.96 8.88 -23.28
C LYS A 2 43.51 8.45 -23.52
N ALA A 3 43.24 7.15 -23.47
CA ALA A 3 41.90 6.60 -23.60
C ALA A 3 41.33 6.16 -22.25
N TYR A 4 40.02 6.30 -22.11
CA TYR A 4 39.24 5.90 -20.94
C TYR A 4 38.10 5.01 -21.39
N SER A 5 37.87 3.90 -20.71
CA SER A 5 36.78 2.98 -21.04
C SER A 5 35.57 3.26 -20.15
N TYR A 6 34.39 3.40 -20.78
CA TYR A 6 33.11 3.45 -20.08
C TYR A 6 32.25 2.23 -20.42
N SER A 7 31.72 1.58 -19.38
CA SER A 7 30.96 0.35 -19.48
C SER A 7 29.63 0.45 -18.73
N ARG A 8 28.60 -0.28 -19.21
CA ARG A 8 27.36 -0.49 -18.47
C ARG A 8 27.06 -1.97 -18.30
N TYR A 9 26.49 -2.35 -17.15
CA TYR A 9 26.17 -3.74 -16.82
C TYR A 9 24.87 -3.85 -16.03
N SER A 10 24.13 -4.96 -16.17
CA SER A 10 22.95 -5.22 -15.31
C SER A 10 23.38 -5.81 -13.96
N SER A 11 22.58 -5.59 -12.91
CA SER A 11 22.73 -6.20 -11.58
C SER A 11 22.98 -7.71 -11.63
N ASP A 12 22.29 -8.43 -12.51
CA ASP A 12 22.45 -9.88 -12.66
C ASP A 12 23.75 -10.28 -13.39
N ALA A 13 24.35 -9.40 -14.20
CA ALA A 13 25.61 -9.69 -14.89
C ALA A 13 26.83 -9.67 -13.96
N GLN A 14 26.76 -8.95 -12.83
CA GLN A 14 27.83 -8.96 -11.82
C GLN A 14 28.04 -10.33 -11.18
N LYS A 15 26.98 -11.15 -11.07
CA LYS A 15 27.08 -12.52 -10.53
C LYS A 15 27.99 -13.44 -11.35
N HIS A 16 28.26 -13.09 -12.61
CA HIS A 16 29.04 -13.90 -13.53
C HIS A 16 30.34 -13.25 -14.01
N GLY A 17 30.63 -11.99 -13.65
CA GLY A 17 31.87 -11.27 -14.03
C GLY A 17 32.06 -10.97 -15.53
N THR A 18 31.29 -11.60 -16.42
CA THR A 18 31.59 -11.65 -17.85
C THR A 18 31.34 -10.35 -18.62
N SER A 19 30.46 -9.46 -18.16
CA SER A 19 30.03 -8.33 -19.00
C SER A 19 30.98 -7.14 -19.00
N ILE A 20 31.63 -6.83 -17.86
CA ILE A 20 32.59 -5.72 -17.76
C ILE A 20 33.94 -6.16 -18.33
N ASP A 21 34.41 -7.35 -17.95
CA ASP A 21 35.68 -7.90 -18.42
C ASP A 21 35.74 -8.00 -19.95
N ARG A 22 34.63 -8.38 -20.59
CA ARG A 22 34.52 -8.41 -22.04
C ARG A 22 34.65 -7.01 -22.66
N GLN A 23 33.99 -6.00 -22.10
CA GLN A 23 34.05 -4.62 -22.59
C GLN A 23 35.47 -4.04 -22.42
N GLN A 24 36.10 -4.30 -21.28
CA GLN A 24 37.49 -3.90 -21.01
C GLN A 24 38.48 -4.59 -21.95
N THR A 25 38.28 -5.89 -22.23
CA THR A 25 39.13 -6.64 -23.16
C THR A 25 39.07 -6.04 -24.57
N LEU A 26 37.87 -5.65 -25.03
CA LEU A 26 37.69 -4.99 -26.32
C LEU A 26 38.38 -3.62 -26.36
N ALA A 27 38.23 -2.81 -25.30
CA ALA A 27 38.89 -1.50 -25.20
C ALA A 27 40.42 -1.64 -25.21
N ARG A 28 40.98 -2.57 -24.42
CA ARG A 28 42.43 -2.85 -24.38
C ARG A 28 42.96 -3.27 -25.75
N LYS A 29 42.22 -4.14 -26.45
CA LYS A 29 42.60 -4.56 -27.79
C LYS A 29 42.63 -3.36 -28.76
N TRP A 30 41.58 -2.56 -28.80
CA TRP A 30 41.51 -1.39 -29.69
C TRP A 30 42.62 -0.37 -29.39
N CYS A 31 42.90 -0.08 -28.12
CA CYS A 31 44.00 0.77 -27.70
C CYS A 31 45.36 0.25 -28.17
N LYS A 32 45.62 -1.06 -28.00
CA LYS A 32 46.85 -1.71 -28.48
C LYS A 32 46.99 -1.61 -30.00
N ASP A 33 45.90 -1.89 -30.73
CA ASP A 33 45.90 -1.88 -32.19
C ASP A 33 46.12 -0.46 -32.77
N ASN A 34 45.75 0.58 -32.02
CA ASN A 34 45.88 1.99 -32.41
C ASN A 34 47.04 2.74 -31.73
N GLY A 35 47.87 2.07 -30.93
CA GLY A 35 49.01 2.71 -30.24
C GLY A 35 48.61 3.77 -29.21
N ILE A 36 47.45 3.63 -28.58
CA ILE A 36 46.90 4.57 -27.59
C ILE A 36 46.99 3.95 -26.19
N ASP A 37 47.44 4.75 -25.22
CA ASP A 37 47.53 4.31 -23.83
C ASP A 37 46.14 4.29 -23.16
N LEU A 38 45.77 3.15 -22.55
CA LEU A 38 44.50 2.99 -21.86
C LEU A 38 44.68 3.30 -20.37
N SER A 39 43.89 4.22 -19.85
CA SER A 39 43.86 4.57 -18.43
C SER A 39 43.44 3.38 -17.56
N ASP A 40 44.09 3.25 -16.40
CA ASP A 40 43.66 2.33 -15.33
C ASP A 40 42.32 2.74 -14.70
N ARG A 41 41.90 4.00 -14.88
CA ARG A 41 40.61 4.50 -14.38
C ARG A 41 39.47 4.02 -15.29
N VAL A 42 38.70 3.05 -14.79
CA VAL A 42 37.53 2.49 -15.46
C VAL A 42 36.25 3.15 -14.95
N PHE A 43 35.41 3.63 -15.85
CA PHE A 43 34.10 4.18 -15.51
C PHE A 43 33.01 3.13 -15.80
N ALA A 44 32.16 2.82 -14.82
CA ALA A 44 31.12 1.81 -15.00
C ALA A 44 29.83 2.14 -14.25
N ASP A 45 28.70 2.06 -14.95
CA ASP A 45 27.36 2.31 -14.40
C ASP A 45 26.47 1.05 -14.40
N GLU A 46 25.64 0.93 -13.36
CA GLU A 46 24.61 -0.10 -13.27
C GLU A 46 23.40 0.24 -14.18
N ALA A 47 22.94 -0.71 -14.97
CA ALA A 47 21.91 -0.53 -15.99
C ALA A 47 20.47 -0.60 -15.45
N VAL A 48 20.27 -0.53 -14.12
CA VAL A 48 18.97 -0.71 -13.44
C VAL A 48 18.20 0.60 -13.26
N SER A 49 18.86 1.77 -13.37
CA SER A 49 18.21 3.08 -13.43
C SER A 49 17.52 3.27 -14.77
N GLY A 50 16.34 2.67 -14.90
CA GLY A 50 15.47 2.82 -16.07
C GLY A 50 14.90 4.23 -16.17
N PHE A 51 14.92 4.77 -17.39
CA PHE A 51 14.04 5.81 -17.93
C PHE A 51 14.36 7.29 -17.83
N HIS A 52 15.30 7.76 -17.01
CA HIS A 52 15.65 9.19 -16.98
C HIS A 52 17.17 9.34 -16.95
N GLY A 53 17.73 10.42 -17.51
CA GLY A 53 19.17 10.63 -17.77
C GLY A 53 20.08 10.71 -16.53
N ASP A 54 19.78 9.97 -15.47
CA ASP A 54 20.43 10.01 -14.16
C ASP A 54 21.92 9.62 -14.19
N ASN A 55 22.38 8.88 -15.21
CA ASN A 55 23.80 8.56 -15.39
C ASN A 55 24.67 9.79 -15.64
N VAL A 56 24.12 10.78 -16.34
CA VAL A 56 24.82 12.06 -16.59
C VAL A 56 24.84 12.91 -15.31
N ARG A 57 23.80 12.77 -14.48
CA ARG A 57 23.62 13.57 -13.25
C ARG A 57 24.33 12.99 -12.02
N THR A 58 24.46 11.66 -11.93
CA THR A 58 24.88 10.95 -10.70
C THR A 58 25.71 9.68 -10.94
N GLY A 59 25.97 9.31 -12.21
CA GLY A 59 26.72 8.09 -12.56
C GLY A 59 28.19 8.35 -12.92
N ALA A 60 28.91 7.27 -13.19
CA ALA A 60 30.32 7.27 -13.58
C ALA A 60 30.58 8.06 -14.88
N LEU A 61 29.59 8.15 -15.78
CA LEU A 61 29.69 9.04 -16.96
C LEU A 61 29.71 10.52 -16.56
N GLY A 62 28.88 10.91 -15.58
CA GLY A 62 28.91 12.26 -15.01
C GLY A 62 30.24 12.56 -14.31
N GLU A 63 30.81 11.60 -13.59
CA GLU A 63 32.15 11.73 -12.99
C GLU A 63 33.24 11.95 -14.04
N PHE A 64 33.19 11.24 -15.18
CA PHE A 64 34.13 11.44 -16.28
C PHE A 64 34.02 12.85 -16.88
N ILE A 65 32.79 13.33 -17.10
CA ILE A 65 32.54 14.68 -17.62
C ILE A 65 33.05 15.74 -16.62
N ALA A 66 32.74 15.59 -15.33
CA ALA A 66 33.22 16.51 -14.29
C ALA A 66 34.75 16.49 -14.13
N ALA A 67 35.39 15.32 -14.29
CA ALA A 67 36.85 15.19 -14.30
C ALA A 67 37.48 15.93 -15.49
N ARG A 68 36.80 15.97 -16.65
CA ARG A 68 37.23 16.78 -17.79
C ARG A 68 37.05 18.27 -17.54
N GLU A 69 35.92 18.69 -16.98
CA GLU A 69 35.62 20.10 -16.69
C GLU A 69 36.55 20.69 -15.63
N SER A 70 36.93 19.89 -14.62
CA SER A 70 37.88 20.27 -13.58
C SER A 70 39.36 20.23 -14.01
N GLY A 71 39.66 19.70 -15.20
CA GLY A 71 41.01 19.61 -15.74
C GLY A 71 41.82 18.38 -15.30
N GLU A 72 41.21 17.42 -14.59
CA GLU A 72 41.83 16.14 -14.26
C GLU A 72 42.03 15.26 -15.50
N ILE A 73 41.11 15.36 -16.46
CA ILE A 73 41.22 14.72 -17.77
C ILE A 73 41.62 15.77 -18.81
N GLU A 74 42.71 15.52 -19.52
CA GLU A 74 43.24 16.45 -20.51
C GLU A 74 42.32 16.57 -21.75
N PRO A 75 42.25 17.77 -22.38
CA PRO A 75 41.68 17.93 -23.72
C PRO A 75 42.33 16.96 -24.73
N GLY A 76 41.56 16.49 -25.71
CA GLY A 76 41.99 15.48 -26.69
C GLY A 76 41.96 14.03 -26.17
N SER A 77 41.46 13.80 -24.95
CA SER A 77 41.25 12.44 -24.41
C SER A 77 40.19 11.65 -25.19
N ILE A 78 40.28 10.32 -25.17
CA ILE A 78 39.33 9.42 -25.84
C ILE A 78 38.42 8.74 -24.82
N LEU A 79 37.11 8.74 -25.08
CA LEU A 79 36.13 7.90 -24.38
C LEU A 79 35.76 6.69 -25.26
N ILE A 80 36.07 5.48 -24.80
CA ILE A 80 35.79 4.23 -25.52
C ILE A 80 34.53 3.57 -24.97
N LEU A 81 33.63 3.25 -25.90
CA LEU A 81 32.35 2.58 -25.68
C LEU A 81 32.29 1.30 -26.53
N GLU A 82 31.67 0.24 -26.02
CA GLU A 82 31.42 -0.93 -26.88
C GLU A 82 30.44 -0.59 -28.03
N HIS A 83 29.35 0.09 -27.69
CA HIS A 83 28.24 0.44 -28.57
C HIS A 83 27.67 1.80 -28.12
N LEU A 84 27.01 2.56 -29.01
CA LEU A 84 26.40 3.85 -28.67
C LEU A 84 25.28 3.74 -27.60
N ASP A 85 24.59 2.61 -27.53
CA ASP A 85 23.57 2.33 -26.50
C ASP A 85 24.14 2.26 -25.07
N ARG A 86 25.48 2.16 -24.94
CA ARG A 86 26.17 2.23 -23.64
C ARG A 86 26.23 3.66 -23.14
N LEU A 87 26.17 4.67 -24.00
CA LEU A 87 26.20 6.06 -23.58
C LEU A 87 24.93 6.39 -22.76
N THR A 88 23.75 6.08 -23.29
CA THR A 88 22.48 6.35 -22.62
C THR A 88 21.32 5.48 -23.15
N ARG A 89 20.25 5.36 -22.34
CA ARG A 89 18.97 4.73 -22.73
C ARG A 89 17.91 5.75 -23.17
N LEU A 90 18.32 7.00 -23.34
CA LEU A 90 17.42 8.07 -23.78
C LEU A 90 16.95 7.84 -25.22
N LYS A 91 15.92 8.59 -25.64
CA LYS A 91 15.47 8.59 -27.04
C LYS A 91 16.63 9.00 -27.96
N PRO A 92 16.69 8.53 -29.22
CA PRO A 92 17.83 8.77 -30.12
C PRO A 92 18.31 10.24 -30.16
N MET A 93 17.38 11.21 -30.27
CA MET A 93 17.72 12.63 -30.30
C MET A 93 18.38 13.16 -29.02
N GLN A 94 17.98 12.65 -27.86
CA GLN A 94 18.58 13.01 -26.58
C GLN A 94 19.96 12.38 -26.41
N ALA A 95 20.15 11.16 -26.92
CA ALA A 95 21.44 10.48 -26.93
C ALA A 95 22.46 11.19 -27.85
N VAL A 96 22.00 11.69 -29.01
CA VAL A 96 22.80 12.54 -29.90
C VAL A 96 23.18 13.85 -29.23
N SER A 97 22.26 14.52 -28.54
CA SER A 97 22.56 15.75 -27.80
C SER A 97 23.64 15.52 -26.73
N LEU A 98 23.59 14.38 -26.02
CA LEU A 98 24.62 14.01 -25.05
C LEU A 98 25.97 13.70 -25.72
N LEU A 99 25.94 13.05 -26.89
CA LEU A 99 27.17 12.79 -27.67
C LEU A 99 27.82 14.11 -28.10
N SER A 100 27.02 15.09 -28.55
CA SER A 100 27.47 16.46 -28.87
C SER A 100 28.14 17.13 -27.69
N SER A 101 27.48 17.11 -26.52
CA SER A 101 27.99 17.82 -25.35
C SER A 101 29.32 17.23 -24.86
N ILE A 102 29.53 15.93 -25.04
CA ILE A 102 30.82 15.28 -24.72
C ILE A 102 31.91 15.68 -25.73
N THR A 103 31.61 15.68 -27.03
CA THR A 103 32.61 16.05 -28.05
C THR A 103 32.97 17.54 -28.01
N GLU A 104 32.04 18.40 -27.58
CA GLU A 104 32.29 19.83 -27.33
C GLU A 104 33.32 20.10 -26.23
N LEU A 105 33.49 19.17 -25.29
CA LEU A 105 34.53 19.20 -24.24
C LEU A 105 35.92 18.78 -24.74
N ASP A 106 36.10 18.68 -26.07
CA ASP A 106 37.32 18.20 -26.72
C ASP A 106 37.65 16.75 -26.32
N ILE A 107 36.61 15.92 -26.19
CA ILE A 107 36.72 14.48 -25.98
C ILE A 107 36.36 13.77 -27.28
N THR A 108 37.23 12.89 -27.75
CA THR A 108 36.89 12.00 -28.87
C THR A 108 36.11 10.80 -28.35
N VAL A 109 34.91 10.54 -28.85
CA VAL A 109 34.14 9.34 -28.49
C VAL A 109 34.35 8.26 -29.54
N VAL A 110 34.83 7.09 -29.12
CA VAL A 110 35.01 5.93 -29.98
C VAL A 110 34.04 4.83 -29.57
N THR A 111 33.31 4.31 -30.54
CA THR A 111 32.52 3.07 -30.37
C THR A 111 33.26 1.92 -31.03
N LEU A 112 33.17 0.71 -30.48
CA LEU A 112 33.89 -0.46 -31.00
C LEU A 112 33.02 -1.33 -31.93
N ARG A 113 31.69 -1.17 -31.88
CA ARG A 113 30.71 -1.97 -32.63
C ARG A 113 29.50 -1.13 -33.07
N PRO A 114 29.39 -0.77 -34.36
CA PRO A 114 30.50 -0.72 -35.30
C PRO A 114 31.58 0.25 -34.81
N GLU A 115 32.78 0.16 -35.39
CA GLU A 115 33.82 1.12 -35.07
C GLU A 115 33.46 2.49 -35.66
N MET A 116 33.23 3.48 -34.80
CA MET A 116 32.94 4.86 -35.19
C MET A 116 33.66 5.82 -34.26
N LYS A 117 34.11 6.95 -34.80
CA LYS A 117 34.85 7.99 -34.10
C LYS A 117 34.12 9.33 -34.23
N PHE A 118 33.68 9.88 -33.10
CA PHE A 118 33.02 11.16 -33.00
C PHE A 118 33.96 12.19 -32.38
N THR A 119 34.12 13.32 -33.04
CA THR A 119 34.91 14.46 -32.56
C THR A 119 34.01 15.70 -32.53
N LYS A 120 34.55 16.85 -32.13
CA LYS A 120 33.82 18.12 -32.16
C LYS A 120 33.35 18.52 -33.57
N GLU A 121 34.05 18.05 -34.60
CA GLU A 121 33.79 18.34 -36.01
C GLU A 121 33.12 17.15 -36.73
N TRP A 122 32.20 16.48 -36.03
CA TRP A 122 31.33 15.48 -36.65
C TRP A 122 30.52 16.03 -37.83
N ASP A 123 30.54 15.29 -38.94
CA ASP A 123 29.81 15.63 -40.16
C ASP A 123 28.36 15.13 -40.14
N THR A 124 27.56 15.58 -41.12
CA THR A 124 26.16 15.16 -41.27
C THR A 124 26.01 13.64 -41.43
N MET A 125 27.00 12.96 -42.01
CA MET A 125 26.97 11.51 -42.21
C MET A 125 27.18 10.76 -40.89
N GLN A 126 28.11 11.21 -40.05
CA GLN A 126 28.37 10.67 -38.72
C GLN A 126 27.17 10.89 -37.79
N LEU A 127 26.52 12.06 -37.88
CA LEU A 127 25.27 12.33 -37.17
C LEU A 127 24.17 11.34 -37.59
N LEU A 128 23.97 11.15 -38.89
CA LEU A 128 22.98 10.21 -39.42
C LEU A 128 23.28 8.76 -38.99
N GLN A 129 24.55 8.35 -39.04
CA GLN A 129 25.00 7.04 -38.58
C GLN A 129 24.73 6.85 -37.08
N ALA A 130 25.01 7.85 -36.24
CA ALA A 130 24.74 7.79 -34.81
C ALA A 130 23.24 7.61 -34.53
N VAL A 131 22.39 8.40 -35.17
CA VAL A 131 20.92 8.31 -35.05
C VAL A 131 20.42 6.93 -35.45
N LEU A 132 20.86 6.40 -36.61
CA LEU A 132 20.44 5.08 -37.10
C LEU A 132 20.85 3.94 -36.14
N HIS A 133 22.06 4.00 -35.58
CA HIS A 133 22.53 2.97 -34.64
C HIS A 133 21.80 3.03 -33.29
N LEU A 134 21.53 4.24 -32.79
CA LEU A 134 20.74 4.44 -31.58
C LEU A 134 19.29 3.97 -31.77
N ASP A 135 18.69 4.26 -32.91
CA ASP A 135 17.33 3.82 -33.25
C ASP A 135 17.26 2.30 -33.44
N ASN A 136 18.23 1.68 -34.12
CA ASN A 136 18.30 0.23 -34.26
C ASN A 136 18.46 -0.49 -32.91
N ALA A 137 19.31 0.03 -32.00
CA ALA A 137 19.46 -0.53 -30.66
C ALA A 137 18.16 -0.43 -29.84
N HIS A 138 17.43 0.69 -29.97
CA HIS A 138 16.13 0.89 -29.35
C HIS A 138 15.06 -0.04 -29.95
N LYS A 139 15.00 -0.16 -31.28
CA LYS A 139 14.10 -1.06 -32.01
C LYS A 139 14.38 -2.53 -31.71
N GLU A 140 15.63 -2.96 -31.61
CA GLU A 140 15.97 -4.35 -31.26
C GLU A 140 15.58 -4.68 -29.82
N SER A 141 15.73 -3.73 -28.90
CA SER A 141 15.26 -3.87 -27.52
C SER A 141 13.74 -3.97 -27.44
N ALA A 142 13.02 -3.12 -28.19
CA ALA A 142 11.57 -3.16 -28.32
C ALA A 142 11.10 -4.48 -28.98
N ARG A 143 11.76 -4.89 -30.08
CA ARG A 143 11.47 -6.12 -30.82
C ARG A 143 11.70 -7.37 -29.98
N LYS A 144 12.74 -7.44 -29.14
CA LYS A 144 12.93 -8.56 -28.19
C LYS A 144 11.81 -8.61 -27.14
N SER A 145 11.36 -7.45 -26.67
CA SER A 145 10.19 -7.36 -25.78
C SER A 145 8.92 -7.85 -26.48
N ASP A 146 8.68 -7.40 -27.70
CA ASP A 146 7.47 -7.74 -28.45
C ASP A 146 7.46 -9.20 -28.94
N LEU A 147 8.60 -9.73 -29.38
CA LEU A 147 8.79 -11.16 -29.63
C LEU A 147 8.55 -11.99 -28.37
N GLY A 148 9.02 -11.51 -27.22
CA GLY A 148 8.75 -12.11 -25.91
C GLY A 148 7.25 -12.18 -25.60
N LYS A 149 6.50 -11.11 -25.88
CA LYS A 149 5.04 -11.07 -25.73
C LYS A 149 4.33 -12.02 -26.69
N ILE A 150 4.74 -12.06 -27.96
CA ILE A 150 4.17 -12.95 -28.98
C ILE A 150 4.39 -14.41 -28.59
N GLU A 151 5.61 -14.78 -28.22
CA GLU A 151 5.93 -16.13 -27.75
C GLU A 151 5.16 -16.49 -26.48
N TRP A 152 4.95 -15.51 -25.59
CA TRP A 152 4.13 -15.70 -24.40
C TRP A 152 2.65 -15.88 -24.70
N GLY A 153 2.12 -15.11 -25.65
CA GLY A 153 0.77 -15.30 -26.18
C GLY A 153 0.58 -16.69 -26.79
N LYS A 154 1.54 -17.19 -27.58
CA LYS A 154 1.51 -18.55 -28.15
C LYS A 154 1.50 -19.64 -27.08
N ARG A 155 2.28 -19.47 -25.99
CA ARG A 155 2.29 -20.42 -24.86
C ARG A 155 0.98 -20.38 -24.09
N PHE A 156 0.42 -19.19 -23.86
CA PHE A 156 -0.87 -19.03 -23.20
C PHE A 156 -2.03 -19.61 -24.03
N ALA A 157 -2.02 -19.42 -25.35
CA ALA A 157 -2.99 -20.02 -26.27
C ALA A 157 -2.94 -21.55 -26.23
N ARG A 158 -1.73 -22.15 -26.27
CA ARG A 158 -1.55 -23.60 -26.12
C ARG A 158 -2.00 -24.10 -24.75
N ALA A 159 -1.68 -23.39 -23.68
CA ALA A 159 -2.15 -23.70 -22.34
C ALA A 159 -3.69 -23.71 -22.27
N ARG A 160 -4.36 -22.77 -22.95
CA ARG A 160 -5.82 -22.68 -23.00
C ARG A 160 -6.48 -23.77 -23.84
N GLN A 161 -5.86 -24.18 -24.95
CA GLN A 161 -6.43 -25.16 -25.88
C GLN A 161 -6.21 -26.62 -25.44
N SER A 162 -5.00 -26.95 -24.98
CA SER A 162 -4.60 -28.34 -24.73
C SER A 162 -4.06 -28.60 -23.33
N GLY A 163 -4.07 -27.59 -22.45
CA GLY A 163 -3.49 -27.72 -21.10
C GLY A 163 -1.97 -27.85 -21.09
N HIS A 164 -1.29 -27.57 -22.22
CA HIS A 164 0.15 -27.71 -22.32
C HIS A 164 0.88 -26.78 -21.34
N HIS A 165 1.99 -27.25 -20.75
CA HIS A 165 2.74 -26.50 -19.75
C HIS A 165 3.33 -25.19 -20.32
N ILE A 166 3.34 -24.13 -19.54
CA ILE A 166 3.96 -22.84 -19.91
C ILE A 166 5.47 -22.77 -19.63
N GLY A 167 6.05 -23.85 -19.10
CA GLY A 167 7.48 -24.01 -18.81
C GLY A 167 7.79 -24.05 -17.31
N LYS A 168 9.07 -24.17 -16.97
CA LYS A 168 9.53 -24.41 -15.57
C LYS A 168 9.54 -23.17 -14.68
N ARG A 169 9.51 -21.95 -15.25
CA ARG A 169 9.54 -20.70 -14.49
C ARG A 169 8.13 -20.30 -14.06
N VAL A 170 7.61 -20.98 -13.05
CA VAL A 170 6.30 -20.71 -12.42
C VAL A 170 6.48 -20.30 -10.94
N SER A 171 5.37 -20.14 -10.21
CA SER A 171 5.40 -19.83 -8.79
C SER A 171 6.23 -20.85 -8.00
N ASN A 172 7.04 -20.41 -7.04
CA ASN A 172 8.07 -21.22 -6.38
C ASN A 172 7.55 -22.42 -5.55
N TRP A 173 6.23 -22.54 -5.33
CA TRP A 173 5.60 -23.69 -4.69
C TRP A 173 5.11 -24.75 -5.68
N LEU A 174 5.42 -24.57 -6.98
CA LEU A 174 5.03 -25.45 -8.08
C LEU A 174 6.26 -25.98 -8.79
N ASP A 175 6.29 -27.30 -9.01
CA ASP A 175 7.28 -27.97 -9.84
C ASP A 175 6.60 -28.59 -11.06
N LEU A 176 7.29 -28.59 -12.21
CA LEU A 176 6.83 -29.29 -13.41
C LEU A 176 7.29 -30.75 -13.33
N GLY A 177 6.34 -31.67 -13.24
CA GLY A 177 6.57 -33.10 -13.25
C GLY A 177 6.97 -33.64 -14.62
N GLU A 178 7.48 -34.87 -14.64
CA GLU A 178 7.81 -35.60 -15.88
C GLU A 178 6.57 -35.91 -16.73
N ASP A 179 5.39 -35.91 -16.10
CA ASP A 179 4.08 -36.03 -16.73
C ASP A 179 3.63 -34.76 -17.50
N GLY A 180 4.47 -33.72 -17.49
CA GLY A 180 4.17 -32.44 -18.11
C GLY A 180 3.13 -31.60 -17.35
N LYS A 181 2.78 -31.97 -16.11
CA LYS A 181 1.83 -31.24 -15.26
C LYS A 181 2.53 -30.60 -14.06
N TYR A 182 1.88 -29.63 -13.45
CA TYR A 182 2.40 -28.94 -12.27
C TYR A 182 1.96 -29.63 -10.99
N HIS A 183 2.89 -29.78 -10.04
CA HIS A 183 2.69 -30.41 -8.74
C HIS A 183 3.13 -29.46 -7.61
N LEU A 184 2.48 -29.56 -6.44
CA LEU A 184 2.87 -28.79 -5.26
C LEU A 184 4.16 -29.35 -4.66
N ASN A 185 5.10 -28.46 -4.35
CA ASN A 185 6.34 -28.83 -3.67
C ASN A 185 6.30 -28.50 -2.17
N GLY A 186 7.41 -28.76 -1.46
CA GLY A 186 7.50 -28.58 -0.01
C GLY A 186 7.32 -27.13 0.51
N HIS A 187 7.24 -26.14 -0.37
CA HIS A 187 6.91 -24.77 0.04
C HIS A 187 5.40 -24.48 0.09
N ALA A 188 4.54 -25.37 -0.40
CA ALA A 188 3.10 -25.19 -0.36
C ALA A 188 2.58 -24.99 1.08
N ASP A 189 3.19 -25.63 2.07
CA ASP A 189 2.81 -25.45 3.49
C ASP A 189 3.09 -24.05 4.01
N ALA A 190 4.19 -23.42 3.57
CA ALA A 190 4.47 -22.02 3.90
C ALA A 190 3.43 -21.08 3.28
N VAL A 191 2.98 -21.38 2.06
CA VAL A 191 1.92 -20.62 1.39
C VAL A 191 0.59 -20.77 2.13
N ARG A 192 0.19 -21.98 2.54
CA ARG A 192 -1.01 -22.21 3.37
C ARG A 192 -0.95 -21.42 4.66
N GLU A 193 0.19 -21.45 5.34
CA GLU A 193 0.39 -20.71 6.60
C GLU A 193 0.33 -19.20 6.39
N ILE A 194 0.85 -18.68 5.27
CA ILE A 194 0.72 -17.26 4.89
C ILE A 194 -0.75 -16.85 4.80
N PHE A 195 -1.57 -17.62 4.09
CA PHE A 195 -2.99 -17.33 3.97
C PHE A 195 -3.69 -17.42 5.33
N ARG A 196 -3.41 -18.47 6.12
CA ARG A 196 -3.97 -18.66 7.47
C ARG A 196 -3.66 -17.45 8.38
N LEU A 197 -2.39 -17.05 8.50
CA LEU A 197 -1.99 -15.91 9.32
C LEU A 197 -2.58 -14.57 8.81
N CYS A 198 -2.76 -14.43 7.49
CA CYS A 198 -3.41 -13.26 6.92
C CYS A 198 -4.88 -13.17 7.35
N LEU A 199 -5.61 -14.29 7.31
CA LEU A 199 -7.00 -14.39 7.76
C LEU A 199 -7.15 -14.13 9.27
N GLU A 200 -6.17 -14.51 10.08
CA GLU A 200 -6.08 -14.12 11.50
C GLU A 200 -5.85 -12.62 11.72
N GLY A 201 -5.69 -11.84 10.65
CA GLY A 201 -5.55 -10.40 10.72
C GLY A 201 -4.11 -9.93 10.89
N LEU A 202 -3.10 -10.79 10.71
CA LEU A 202 -1.70 -10.36 10.71
C LEU A 202 -1.34 -9.66 9.40
N GLY A 203 -0.55 -8.58 9.50
CA GLY A 203 0.02 -7.88 8.34
C GLY A 203 1.25 -8.60 7.80
N SER A 204 1.62 -8.34 6.55
CA SER A 204 2.72 -9.01 5.85
C SER A 204 4.06 -9.02 6.60
N THR A 205 4.38 -7.97 7.35
CA THR A 205 5.58 -7.92 8.22
C THR A 205 5.48 -8.86 9.42
N ALA A 206 4.31 -8.95 10.06
CA ALA A 206 4.10 -9.88 11.18
C ALA A 206 4.07 -11.33 10.70
N ILE A 207 3.49 -11.58 9.51
CA ILE A 207 3.50 -12.88 8.86
C ILE A 207 4.95 -13.32 8.57
N SER A 208 5.77 -12.46 7.97
CA SER A 208 7.15 -12.81 7.66
C SER A 208 7.98 -13.13 8.92
N GLN A 209 7.79 -12.37 10.00
CA GLN A 209 8.39 -12.66 11.32
C GLN A 209 7.92 -14.01 11.88
N ALA A 210 6.62 -14.30 11.81
CA ALA A 210 6.06 -15.55 12.30
C ALA A 210 6.59 -16.77 11.51
N LEU A 211 6.69 -16.68 10.18
CA LEU A 211 7.24 -17.75 9.35
C LEU A 211 8.72 -18.02 9.66
N ASN A 212 9.50 -16.95 9.84
CA ASN A 212 10.92 -17.07 10.21
C ASN A 212 11.08 -17.69 11.60
N ALA A 213 10.27 -17.28 12.57
CA ALA A 213 10.29 -17.85 13.92
C ALA A 213 9.89 -19.33 13.96
N LYS A 214 8.96 -19.75 13.09
CA LYS A 214 8.52 -21.14 12.93
C LYS A 214 9.47 -21.99 12.05
N GLY A 215 10.51 -21.39 11.46
CA GLY A 215 11.51 -22.10 10.66
C GLY A 215 11.04 -22.53 9.26
N TYR A 216 10.04 -21.88 8.67
CA TYR A 216 9.60 -22.21 7.31
C TYR A 216 10.69 -21.91 6.26
N LYS A 217 11.00 -22.89 5.42
CA LYS A 217 11.94 -22.72 4.30
C LYS A 217 11.42 -21.69 3.29
N THR A 218 12.27 -20.75 2.96
CA THR A 218 11.98 -19.64 2.05
C THR A 218 12.42 -19.98 0.63
N PHE A 219 11.87 -19.29 -0.36
CA PHE A 219 12.23 -19.48 -1.76
C PHE A 219 13.62 -18.96 -2.12
N ASN A 220 14.15 -18.02 -1.33
CA ASN A 220 15.38 -17.30 -1.67
C ASN A 220 16.58 -17.85 -0.90
N LYS A 221 17.75 -17.84 -1.56
CA LYS A 221 19.03 -18.23 -0.96
C LYS A 221 19.41 -17.43 0.30
N GLY A 222 18.81 -16.25 0.52
CA GLY A 222 19.01 -15.42 1.71
C GLY A 222 18.33 -15.92 2.99
N GLY A 223 17.65 -17.07 2.97
CA GLY A 223 17.26 -17.82 4.16
C GLY A 223 16.15 -17.24 5.05
N ARG A 224 15.60 -16.05 4.72
CA ARG A 224 14.48 -15.43 5.48
C ARG A 224 13.32 -14.96 4.59
N TRP A 225 12.10 -15.07 5.12
CA TRP A 225 10.89 -14.50 4.55
C TRP A 225 10.90 -12.98 4.67
N GLY A 226 10.64 -12.30 3.55
CA GLY A 226 10.51 -10.84 3.48
C GLY A 226 9.06 -10.39 3.28
N THR A 227 8.76 -9.16 3.66
CA THR A 227 7.42 -8.55 3.53
C THR A 227 6.89 -8.59 2.10
N THR A 228 7.75 -8.27 1.12
CA THR A 228 7.38 -8.25 -0.31
C THR A 228 7.01 -9.65 -0.81
N ALA A 229 7.78 -10.67 -0.44
CA ALA A 229 7.50 -12.06 -0.84
C ALA A 229 6.12 -12.51 -0.35
N VAL A 230 5.78 -12.20 0.91
CA VAL A 230 4.46 -12.50 1.49
C VAL A 230 3.35 -11.79 0.71
N LEU A 231 3.50 -10.49 0.41
CA LEU A 231 2.50 -9.74 -0.35
C LEU A 231 2.31 -10.30 -1.77
N THR A 232 3.40 -10.63 -2.46
CA THR A 232 3.35 -11.21 -3.80
C THR A 232 2.57 -12.54 -3.81
N ILE A 233 2.76 -13.39 -2.81
CA ILE A 233 2.06 -14.68 -2.70
C ILE A 233 0.57 -14.48 -2.45
N LEU A 234 0.21 -13.59 -1.53
CA LEU A 234 -1.19 -13.29 -1.21
C LEU A 234 -1.99 -12.72 -2.39
N GLN A 235 -1.31 -12.22 -3.42
CA GLN A 235 -1.90 -11.67 -4.64
C GLN A 235 -1.82 -12.63 -5.85
N ASN A 236 -1.08 -13.73 -5.73
CA ASN A 236 -0.78 -14.61 -6.86
C ASN A 236 -1.89 -15.63 -7.09
N ARG A 237 -2.60 -15.52 -8.22
CA ARG A 237 -3.71 -16.40 -8.60
C ARG A 237 -3.31 -17.87 -8.83
N ALA A 238 -2.02 -18.18 -8.96
CA ALA A 238 -1.57 -19.58 -8.93
C ALA A 238 -1.88 -20.29 -7.60
N ALA A 239 -2.12 -19.55 -6.51
CA ALA A 239 -2.51 -20.12 -5.22
C ALA A 239 -3.91 -20.77 -5.26
N ILE A 240 -4.80 -20.30 -6.13
CA ILE A 240 -6.15 -20.85 -6.39
C ILE A 240 -6.19 -21.73 -7.65
N GLY A 241 -5.02 -22.11 -8.17
CA GLY A 241 -4.93 -22.99 -9.32
C GLY A 241 -5.08 -22.31 -10.68
N GLU A 242 -5.05 -20.97 -10.74
CA GLU A 242 -5.26 -20.26 -12.00
C GLU A 242 -3.97 -19.78 -12.67
N LEU A 243 -3.95 -19.79 -14.00
CA LEU A 243 -2.93 -19.11 -14.80
C LEU A 243 -3.47 -17.78 -15.32
N ALA A 244 -3.00 -16.68 -14.72
CA ALA A 244 -3.39 -15.33 -15.10
C ALA A 244 -2.38 -14.69 -16.08
N PRO A 245 -2.84 -14.04 -17.16
CA PRO A 245 -1.98 -13.29 -18.06
C PRO A 245 -1.54 -11.97 -17.41
N LYS A 246 -0.33 -11.51 -17.72
CA LYS A 246 0.23 -10.27 -17.14
C LYS A 246 -0.50 -9.01 -17.58
N ASP A 247 -1.13 -9.04 -18.75
CA ASP A 247 -1.79 -7.89 -19.37
C ASP A 247 -3.29 -7.79 -18.98
N GLY A 248 -3.74 -8.56 -17.98
CA GLY A 248 -5.11 -8.45 -17.44
C GLY A 248 -6.20 -9.16 -18.26
N GLY A 249 -5.83 -10.06 -19.17
CA GLY A 249 -6.75 -10.98 -19.85
C GLY A 249 -7.39 -12.02 -18.93
N GLU A 250 -8.31 -12.82 -19.48
CA GLU A 250 -9.05 -13.84 -18.72
C GLU A 250 -8.12 -14.95 -18.19
N PRO A 251 -8.10 -15.22 -16.87
CA PRO A 251 -7.34 -16.32 -16.30
C PRO A 251 -7.81 -17.68 -16.82
N ILE A 252 -6.90 -18.64 -16.93
CA ILE A 252 -7.23 -20.04 -17.21
C ILE A 252 -7.47 -20.74 -15.86
N PRO A 253 -8.70 -21.18 -15.57
CA PRO A 253 -9.02 -21.87 -14.32
C PRO A 253 -8.44 -23.28 -14.29
N ASN A 254 -8.23 -23.82 -13.08
CA ASN A 254 -7.81 -25.21 -12.84
C ASN A 254 -6.54 -25.64 -13.60
N TYR A 255 -5.62 -24.71 -13.83
CA TYR A 255 -4.37 -24.94 -14.56
C TYR A 255 -3.24 -25.44 -13.64
N PHE A 256 -3.20 -24.97 -12.40
CA PHE A 256 -2.26 -25.41 -11.37
C PHE A 256 -3.01 -26.15 -10.25
N PRO A 257 -2.32 -27.01 -9.48
CA PRO A 257 -2.88 -27.51 -8.23
C PRO A 257 -3.05 -26.34 -7.25
N ALA A 258 -4.28 -26.15 -6.77
CA ALA A 258 -4.60 -25.09 -5.82
C ALA A 258 -3.98 -25.38 -4.44
N VAL A 259 -3.42 -24.34 -3.83
CA VAL A 259 -2.89 -24.38 -2.45
C VAL A 259 -3.99 -24.04 -1.44
N VAL A 260 -4.87 -23.12 -1.82
CA VAL A 260 -6.03 -22.63 -1.07
C VAL A 260 -7.24 -22.56 -1.99
N ASP A 261 -8.43 -22.63 -1.41
CA ASP A 261 -9.68 -22.40 -2.15
C ASP A 261 -9.88 -20.92 -2.53
N GLN A 262 -10.81 -20.70 -3.47
CA GLN A 262 -11.18 -19.37 -3.97
C GLN A 262 -11.60 -18.42 -2.83
N ASP A 263 -12.36 -18.95 -1.87
CA ASP A 263 -12.94 -18.19 -0.77
C ASP A 263 -11.87 -17.66 0.20
N THR A 264 -10.87 -18.49 0.49
CA THR A 264 -9.68 -18.15 1.28
C THR A 264 -8.86 -17.06 0.60
N PHE A 265 -8.68 -17.16 -0.72
CA PHE A 265 -7.93 -16.16 -1.50
C PHE A 265 -8.64 -14.81 -1.55
N ASP A 266 -9.94 -14.82 -1.85
CA ASP A 266 -10.74 -13.60 -1.92
C ASP A 266 -10.84 -12.92 -0.54
N SER A 267 -10.96 -13.70 0.53
CA SER A 267 -10.92 -13.19 1.90
C SER A 267 -9.60 -12.50 2.23
N ALA A 268 -8.47 -13.11 1.86
CA ALA A 268 -7.16 -12.51 2.05
C ALA A 268 -7.00 -11.20 1.25
N LYS A 269 -7.50 -11.15 0.01
CA LYS A 269 -7.49 -9.95 -0.84
C LYS A 269 -8.29 -8.80 -0.20
N SER A 270 -9.48 -9.09 0.34
CA SER A 270 -10.31 -8.11 1.06
C SER A 270 -9.59 -7.53 2.28
N ILE A 271 -8.96 -8.38 3.10
CA ILE A 271 -8.18 -7.94 4.28
C ILE A 271 -7.01 -7.03 3.88
N ILE A 272 -6.32 -7.33 2.78
CA ILE A 272 -5.21 -6.50 2.28
C ILE A 272 -5.72 -5.14 1.79
N LYS A 273 -6.82 -5.12 1.03
CA LYS A 273 -7.42 -3.88 0.51
C LYS A 273 -7.93 -2.97 1.62
N ALA A 274 -8.57 -3.54 2.65
CA ALA A 274 -9.01 -2.82 3.84
C ALA A 274 -7.84 -2.18 4.63
N ARG A 275 -6.63 -2.75 4.54
CA ARG A 275 -5.43 -2.13 5.13
C ARG A 275 -4.88 -0.97 4.30
N GLN A 276 -4.96 -1.05 2.97
CA GLN A 276 -4.44 -0.03 2.04
C GLN A 276 -5.21 1.29 2.08
N THR A 277 -6.53 1.25 2.30
CA THR A 277 -7.37 2.46 2.44
C THR A 277 -7.07 3.27 3.71
N GLY A 278 -6.22 2.74 4.59
CA GLY A 278 -5.92 3.35 5.86
C GLY A 278 -4.45 3.74 6.02
N LYS A 279 -4.08 4.97 5.63
CA LYS A 279 -2.76 5.61 5.88
C LYS A 279 -2.18 5.16 7.24
N ILE A 280 -1.01 4.51 7.21
CA ILE A 280 -0.44 3.73 8.33
C ILE A 280 0.25 4.66 9.35
N PRO A 281 -0.17 4.69 10.63
CA PRO A 281 0.69 5.15 11.72
C PRO A 281 1.59 3.99 12.19
N LYS A 282 2.80 4.32 12.66
CA LYS A 282 3.79 3.38 13.25
C LYS A 282 3.12 2.38 14.20
N GLN A 283 3.44 1.09 14.03
CA GLN A 283 3.00 0.02 14.93
C GLN A 283 3.60 0.24 16.33
N SER A 284 2.79 0.72 17.27
CA SER A 284 3.13 0.70 18.70
C SER A 284 3.15 -0.74 19.23
N ALA A 285 3.98 -1.01 20.24
CA ALA A 285 4.13 -2.33 20.85
C ALA A 285 2.76 -2.93 21.29
N GLU A 286 1.86 -2.07 21.76
CA GLU A 286 0.47 -2.39 22.10
C GLU A 286 -0.47 -2.01 20.95
N PHE A 287 -1.30 -2.94 20.48
CA PHE A 287 -2.27 -2.67 19.41
C PHE A 287 -3.46 -1.84 19.95
N ASN A 288 -3.81 -0.74 19.28
CA ASN A 288 -4.96 0.08 19.64
C ASN A 288 -6.27 -0.59 19.15
N VAL A 289 -7.06 -1.15 20.05
CA VAL A 289 -8.36 -1.79 19.73
C VAL A 289 -9.39 -0.79 19.17
N TRP A 290 -9.25 0.49 19.51
CA TRP A 290 -10.09 1.59 19.00
C TRP A 290 -9.59 2.20 17.70
N GLY A 291 -8.49 1.68 17.13
CA GLY A 291 -7.87 2.22 15.94
C GLY A 291 -8.88 2.42 14.81
N LYS A 292 -9.05 3.68 14.37
CA LYS A 292 -9.97 4.13 13.29
C LYS A 292 -11.47 3.89 13.55
N LEU A 293 -11.87 3.55 14.77
CA LEU A 293 -13.28 3.33 15.13
C LEU A 293 -13.87 4.50 15.95
N VAL A 294 -13.02 5.31 16.59
CA VAL A 294 -13.45 6.34 17.55
C VAL A 294 -13.27 7.75 17.02
N PHE A 295 -14.33 8.55 17.15
CA PHE A 295 -14.41 9.93 16.69
C PHE A 295 -14.93 10.84 17.79
N CYS A 296 -14.51 12.10 17.75
CA CYS A 296 -14.99 13.14 18.63
C CYS A 296 -16.46 13.42 18.31
N GLY A 297 -17.35 13.25 19.29
CA GLY A 297 -18.77 13.59 19.11
C GLY A 297 -18.99 15.08 18.87
N ALA A 298 -18.09 15.95 19.36
CA ALA A 298 -18.25 17.40 19.25
C ALA A 298 -17.82 17.98 17.88
N CYS A 299 -16.70 17.54 17.32
CA CYS A 299 -16.15 18.09 16.07
C CYS A 299 -15.96 17.05 14.95
N GLY A 300 -16.32 15.78 15.19
CA GLY A 300 -16.21 14.70 14.21
C GLY A 300 -14.79 14.17 13.95
N SER A 301 -13.74 14.87 14.41
CA SER A 301 -12.35 14.46 14.18
C SER A 301 -12.01 13.14 14.87
N ALA A 302 -11.05 12.40 14.32
CA ALA A 302 -10.55 11.16 14.91
C ALA A 302 -9.99 11.38 16.33
N MET A 303 -10.12 10.36 17.18
CA MET A 303 -9.48 10.35 18.51
C MET A 303 -8.25 9.44 18.54
N HIS A 304 -7.19 9.89 19.21
CA HIS A 304 -5.91 9.20 19.30
C HIS A 304 -5.55 8.86 20.74
N ILE A 305 -4.79 7.78 20.93
CA ILE A 305 -4.24 7.44 22.24
C ILE A 305 -3.10 8.39 22.56
N ILE A 306 -3.15 9.00 23.73
CA ILE A 306 -2.04 9.71 24.36
C ILE A 306 -1.70 9.04 25.69
N GLN A 307 -0.44 9.10 26.08
CA GLN A 307 -0.01 8.71 27.42
C GLN A 307 0.23 9.96 28.25
N ARG A 308 -0.38 10.03 29.43
CA ARG A 308 -0.12 11.09 30.41
C ARG A 308 0.14 10.44 31.76
N THR A 309 1.34 10.66 32.28
CA THR A 309 1.80 10.06 33.55
C THR A 309 1.62 8.53 33.52
N LYS A 310 0.82 7.97 34.44
CA LYS A 310 0.53 6.54 34.59
C LYS A 310 -0.65 6.05 33.72
N PHE A 311 -1.42 6.94 33.11
CA PHE A 311 -2.67 6.59 32.41
C PHE A 311 -2.61 6.91 30.92
N ARG A 312 -3.37 6.14 30.13
CA ARG A 312 -3.58 6.35 28.71
C ARG A 312 -4.98 6.91 28.49
N TYR A 313 -5.11 7.80 27.52
CA TYR A 313 -6.36 8.48 27.21
C TYR A 313 -6.62 8.52 25.71
N LEU A 314 -7.88 8.46 25.30
CA LEU A 314 -8.32 8.89 23.99
C LEU A 314 -8.50 10.41 24.01
N MET A 315 -7.84 11.11 23.09
CA MET A 315 -7.89 12.56 22.91
C MET A 315 -8.28 12.90 21.47
N CYS A 316 -9.17 13.88 21.29
CA CYS A 316 -9.53 14.43 19.98
C CYS A 316 -8.31 15.05 19.27
N ALA A 317 -8.14 14.74 17.98
CA ALA A 317 -7.07 15.30 17.15
C ALA A 317 -7.08 16.84 17.14
N ASN A 318 -8.24 17.47 16.92
CA ASN A 318 -8.35 18.93 16.86
C ASN A 318 -8.13 19.61 18.22
N ARG A 319 -8.44 18.92 19.32
CA ARG A 319 -8.17 19.42 20.68
C ARG A 319 -6.67 19.56 20.94
N ARG A 320 -5.85 18.70 20.32
CA ARG A 320 -4.38 18.80 20.38
C ARG A 320 -3.87 20.13 19.80
N TYR A 321 -4.59 20.70 18.83
CA TYR A 321 -4.26 21.95 18.15
C TYR A 321 -5.12 23.14 18.63
N GLY A 322 -5.87 23.00 19.72
CA GLY A 322 -6.71 24.06 20.27
C GLY A 322 -8.04 24.31 19.53
N SER A 323 -8.32 23.62 18.43
CA SER A 323 -9.50 23.85 17.58
C SER A 323 -10.73 23.00 17.97
N CYS A 324 -10.75 22.40 19.16
CA CYS A 324 -11.90 21.67 19.69
C CYS A 324 -12.04 21.79 21.20
N GLU A 325 -13.02 22.57 21.65
CA GLU A 325 -13.28 22.84 23.07
C GLU A 325 -14.24 21.81 23.70
N GLY A 326 -15.16 21.25 22.90
CA GLY A 326 -16.23 20.37 23.38
C GLY A 326 -15.86 18.91 23.66
N SER A 327 -14.60 18.50 23.45
CA SER A 327 -14.13 17.13 23.72
C SER A 327 -13.44 17.01 25.09
N LYS A 328 -13.75 15.96 25.86
CA LYS A 328 -12.98 15.57 27.05
C LYS A 328 -12.01 14.44 26.72
N ASN A 329 -10.91 14.36 27.48
CA ASN A 329 -10.02 13.20 27.41
C ASN A 329 -10.71 12.03 28.10
N VAL A 330 -10.75 10.89 27.41
CA VAL A 330 -11.43 9.69 27.90
C VAL A 330 -10.39 8.68 28.33
N ARG A 331 -10.51 8.14 29.54
CA ARG A 331 -9.60 7.10 30.03
C ARG A 331 -9.68 5.85 29.17
N LEU A 332 -8.53 5.33 28.75
CA LEU A 332 -8.47 4.18 27.84
C LEU A 332 -8.98 2.89 28.49
N ASP A 333 -8.72 2.70 29.78
CA ASP A 333 -9.24 1.55 30.53
C ASP A 333 -10.77 1.62 30.68
N GLU A 334 -11.31 2.81 30.96
CA GLU A 334 -12.76 3.03 30.99
C GLU A 334 -13.40 2.75 29.62
N SER A 335 -12.80 3.24 28.53
CA SER A 335 -13.34 2.97 27.20
C SER A 335 -13.24 1.49 26.85
N GLU A 336 -12.19 0.78 27.25
CA GLU A 336 -12.08 -0.67 27.06
C GLU A 336 -13.14 -1.47 27.86
N ASP A 337 -13.55 -1.01 29.04
CA ASP A 337 -14.72 -1.61 29.72
C ASP A 337 -16.03 -1.31 28.96
N VAL A 338 -16.18 -0.12 28.36
CA VAL A 338 -17.33 0.19 27.48
C VAL A 338 -17.32 -0.66 26.21
N LEU A 339 -16.14 -0.95 25.64
CA LEU A 339 -15.99 -1.88 24.52
C LEU A 339 -16.56 -3.25 24.86
N MET A 340 -16.30 -3.77 26.06
CA MET A 340 -16.87 -5.04 26.52
C MET A 340 -18.40 -5.00 26.56
N ALA A 341 -18.98 -3.89 27.05
CA ALA A 341 -20.43 -3.70 27.09
C ALA A 341 -21.03 -3.55 25.67
N LEU A 342 -20.28 -2.96 24.75
CA LEU A 342 -20.64 -2.84 23.34
C LEU A 342 -20.64 -4.20 22.65
N LEU A 343 -19.64 -5.05 22.89
CA LEU A 343 -19.58 -6.40 22.31
C LEU A 343 -20.76 -7.28 22.75
N MET A 344 -21.30 -7.06 23.97
CA MET A 344 -22.55 -7.68 24.41
C MET A 344 -23.77 -7.23 23.60
N GLN A 345 -23.85 -5.94 23.28
CA GLN A 345 -25.00 -5.39 22.53
C GLN A 345 -24.97 -5.75 21.04
N LEU A 346 -23.79 -6.01 20.49
CA LEU A 346 -23.63 -6.43 19.11
C LEU A 346 -23.75 -7.97 18.93
N ASP A 347 -24.19 -8.70 19.96
CA ASP A 347 -24.29 -10.16 19.97
C ASP A 347 -23.03 -10.83 19.42
N ALA A 348 -21.85 -10.38 19.89
CA ALA A 348 -20.54 -10.76 19.38
C ALA A 348 -20.09 -12.20 19.75
N ILE A 349 -21.03 -13.15 19.73
CA ILE A 349 -20.85 -14.56 20.02
C ILE A 349 -19.86 -15.21 19.05
N SER A 350 -19.79 -14.69 17.83
CA SER A 350 -18.79 -15.07 16.82
C SER A 350 -17.34 -14.67 17.19
N LEU A 351 -17.09 -13.84 18.21
CA LEU A 351 -15.73 -13.63 18.72
C LEU A 351 -15.30 -14.70 19.73
N VAL A 352 -16.22 -15.59 20.12
CA VAL A 352 -16.14 -16.38 21.36
C VAL A 352 -16.45 -17.87 21.14
N MET A 353 -17.03 -18.25 19.99
CA MET A 353 -17.29 -19.65 19.65
C MET A 353 -16.02 -20.41 19.21
N PRO A 354 -16.01 -21.76 19.24
CA PRO A 354 -14.90 -22.57 18.75
C PRO A 354 -14.80 -22.67 17.22
N ASP A 355 -15.87 -22.34 16.47
CA ASP A 355 -15.84 -22.28 14.99
C ASP A 355 -16.62 -21.08 14.39
N PRO A 356 -16.27 -19.82 14.74
CA PRO A 356 -16.75 -18.65 14.03
C PRO A 356 -16.04 -18.44 12.71
N ASP A 357 -14.88 -19.10 12.54
CA ASP A 357 -14.03 -18.98 11.38
C ASP A 357 -14.74 -19.46 10.12
N LYS A 358 -15.65 -20.45 10.19
CA LYS A 358 -16.39 -20.91 9.01
C LYS A 358 -17.37 -19.85 8.47
N LEU A 359 -18.36 -19.45 9.28
CA LEU A 359 -19.36 -18.46 8.86
C LEU A 359 -18.69 -17.11 8.54
N HIS A 360 -17.64 -16.77 9.28
CA HIS A 360 -16.84 -15.58 9.01
C HIS A 360 -16.05 -15.68 7.70
N ARG A 361 -15.44 -16.84 7.38
CA ARG A 361 -14.80 -17.09 6.08
C ARG A 361 -15.81 -16.99 4.95
N GLU A 362 -17.00 -17.58 5.10
CA GLU A 362 -18.06 -17.53 4.10
C GLU A 362 -18.50 -16.08 3.83
N LEU A 363 -18.70 -15.27 4.89
CA LEU A 363 -19.06 -13.86 4.76
C LEU A 363 -17.96 -13.07 4.05
N THR A 364 -16.70 -13.25 4.47
CA THR A 364 -15.56 -12.51 3.90
C THR A 364 -15.31 -12.90 2.45
N ALA A 365 -15.52 -14.17 2.10
CA ALA A 365 -15.45 -14.67 0.75
C ALA A 365 -16.57 -14.07 -0.12
N ALA A 366 -17.81 -14.04 0.37
CA ALA A 366 -18.92 -13.40 -0.32
C ALA A 366 -18.67 -11.90 -0.58
N GLU A 367 -18.14 -11.17 0.41
CA GLU A 367 -17.71 -9.77 0.25
C GLU A 367 -16.58 -9.63 -0.79
N GLY A 368 -15.58 -10.52 -0.78
CA GLY A 368 -14.49 -10.53 -1.75
C GLY A 368 -14.96 -10.81 -3.18
N ARG A 369 -15.89 -11.75 -3.35
CA ARG A 369 -16.58 -12.02 -4.63
C ARG A 369 -17.37 -10.79 -5.08
N LEU A 370 -18.11 -10.14 -4.17
CA LEU A 370 -18.88 -8.93 -4.46
C LEU A 370 -17.99 -7.77 -4.94
N ILE A 371 -16.84 -7.57 -4.31
CA ILE A 371 -15.86 -6.56 -4.73
C ILE A 371 -15.32 -6.89 -6.12
N THR A 372 -14.91 -8.14 -6.34
CA THR A 372 -14.35 -8.58 -7.62
C THR A 372 -15.37 -8.43 -8.75
N GLU A 373 -16.64 -8.76 -8.50
CA GLU A 373 -17.69 -8.61 -9.51
C GLU A 373 -18.03 -7.14 -9.79
N ARG A 374 -17.95 -6.26 -8.78
CA ARG A 374 -18.04 -4.79 -8.98
C ARG A 374 -16.88 -4.26 -9.82
N GLU A 375 -15.66 -4.75 -9.60
CA GLU A 375 -14.48 -4.39 -10.42
C GLU A 375 -14.69 -4.82 -11.89
N LYS A 376 -15.23 -6.03 -12.13
CA LYS A 376 -15.59 -6.48 -13.49
C LYS A 376 -16.68 -5.62 -14.11
N LEU A 377 -17.74 -5.31 -13.37
CA LEU A 377 -18.82 -4.44 -13.85
C LEU A 377 -18.27 -3.09 -14.31
N ALA A 378 -17.37 -2.47 -13.54
CA ALA A 378 -16.75 -1.20 -13.92
C ALA A 378 -15.95 -1.30 -15.23
N VAL A 379 -15.21 -2.39 -15.43
CA VAL A 379 -14.47 -2.64 -16.69
C VAL A 379 -15.43 -2.82 -17.87
N TRP A 380 -16.47 -3.63 -17.73
CA TRP A 380 -17.42 -3.90 -18.81
C TRP A 380 -18.27 -2.67 -19.14
N ALA A 381 -18.72 -1.94 -18.13
CA ALA A 381 -19.45 -0.69 -18.32
C ALA A 381 -18.58 0.36 -19.05
N GLY A 382 -17.29 0.45 -18.69
CA GLY A 382 -16.33 1.29 -19.40
C GLY A 382 -16.21 0.89 -20.87
N LYS A 383 -16.04 -0.40 -21.18
CA LYS A 383 -15.95 -0.88 -22.58
C LYS A 383 -17.23 -0.66 -23.37
N LEU A 384 -18.39 -0.87 -22.76
CA LEU A 384 -19.69 -0.61 -23.38
C LEU A 384 -19.87 0.88 -23.70
N ALA A 385 -19.36 1.79 -22.87
CA ALA A 385 -19.42 3.22 -23.14
C ALA A 385 -18.63 3.63 -24.41
N PHE A 386 -17.53 2.93 -24.72
CA PHE A 386 -16.76 3.15 -25.96
C PHE A 386 -17.31 2.38 -27.17
N HIS A 387 -18.08 1.31 -26.93
CA HIS A 387 -18.66 0.45 -27.96
C HIS A 387 -20.14 0.15 -27.65
N PRO A 388 -21.01 1.17 -27.71
CA PRO A 388 -22.42 1.06 -27.28
C PRO A 388 -23.24 0.05 -28.10
N GLU A 389 -22.82 -0.23 -29.33
CA GLU A 389 -23.41 -1.20 -30.23
C GLU A 389 -23.10 -2.67 -29.87
N SER A 390 -22.14 -2.91 -28.98
CA SER A 390 -21.72 -4.27 -28.63
C SER A 390 -22.72 -4.96 -27.71
N GLU A 391 -23.59 -5.79 -28.28
CA GLU A 391 -24.50 -6.67 -27.54
C GLU A 391 -23.76 -7.57 -26.54
N THR A 392 -22.52 -7.96 -26.86
CA THR A 392 -21.70 -8.79 -25.97
C THR A 392 -21.34 -8.04 -24.68
N PHE A 393 -20.91 -6.78 -24.78
CA PHE A 393 -20.59 -5.99 -23.58
C PHE A 393 -21.85 -5.65 -22.78
N ALA A 394 -22.97 -5.36 -23.45
CA ALA A 394 -24.26 -5.17 -22.79
C ALA A 394 -24.66 -6.40 -21.97
N ASN A 395 -24.53 -7.60 -22.54
CA ASN A 395 -24.80 -8.85 -21.84
C ASN A 395 -23.85 -9.08 -20.64
N PHE A 396 -22.56 -8.75 -20.74
CA PHE A 396 -21.63 -8.88 -19.60
C PHE A 396 -21.94 -7.91 -18.46
N VAL A 397 -22.39 -6.69 -18.77
CA VAL A 397 -22.86 -5.72 -17.77
C VAL A 397 -24.06 -6.30 -17.03
N LEU A 398 -25.10 -6.73 -17.75
CA LEU A 398 -26.32 -7.31 -17.16
C LEU A 398 -26.02 -8.54 -16.29
N GLN A 399 -25.14 -9.44 -16.75
CA GLN A 399 -24.74 -10.61 -15.95
C GLN A 399 -24.00 -10.21 -14.67
N SER A 400 -23.12 -9.21 -14.74
CA SER A 400 -22.37 -8.73 -13.57
C SER A 400 -23.31 -8.06 -12.57
N GLU A 401 -24.28 -7.28 -13.02
CA GLU A 401 -25.33 -6.67 -12.18
C GLU A 401 -26.17 -7.73 -11.46
N ALA A 402 -26.60 -8.77 -12.18
CA ALA A 402 -27.34 -9.89 -11.60
C ALA A 402 -26.51 -10.62 -10.53
N ARG A 403 -25.23 -10.91 -10.80
CA ARG A 403 -24.33 -11.54 -9.83
C ARG A 403 -24.11 -10.66 -8.59
N ILE A 404 -23.95 -9.34 -8.76
CA ILE A 404 -23.84 -8.38 -7.66
C ILE A 404 -25.10 -8.41 -6.78
N LYS A 405 -26.29 -8.47 -7.39
CA LYS A 405 -27.55 -8.56 -6.64
C LYS A 405 -27.60 -9.81 -5.76
N THR A 406 -27.23 -10.96 -6.31
CA THR A 406 -27.20 -12.23 -5.57
C THR A 406 -26.16 -12.21 -4.44
N LEU A 407 -24.94 -11.72 -4.72
CA LEU A 407 -23.87 -11.63 -3.72
C LEU A 407 -24.21 -10.66 -2.58
N LYS A 408 -24.91 -9.55 -2.87
CA LYS A 408 -25.40 -8.65 -1.83
C LYS A 408 -26.38 -9.35 -0.87
N ALA A 409 -27.35 -10.09 -1.41
CA ALA A 409 -28.30 -10.85 -0.60
C ALA A 409 -27.61 -11.94 0.23
N GLU A 410 -26.58 -12.59 -0.33
CA GLU A 410 -25.74 -13.56 0.40
C GLU A 410 -24.98 -12.90 1.56
N VAL A 411 -24.35 -11.75 1.33
CA VAL A 411 -23.65 -10.97 2.37
C VAL A 411 -24.62 -10.55 3.47
N GLU A 412 -25.81 -10.06 3.12
CA GLU A 412 -26.85 -9.67 4.09
C GLU A 412 -27.28 -10.86 4.96
N ARG A 413 -27.55 -12.01 4.34
CA ARG A 413 -27.92 -13.25 5.06
C ARG A 413 -26.81 -13.70 6.01
N LEU A 414 -25.56 -13.83 5.51
CA LEU A 414 -24.42 -14.26 6.32
C LEU A 414 -24.11 -13.28 7.45
N THR A 415 -24.34 -11.98 7.23
CA THR A 415 -24.24 -10.96 8.28
C THR A 415 -25.31 -11.16 9.34
N ALA A 416 -26.55 -11.44 8.95
CA ALA A 416 -27.64 -11.73 9.88
C ALA A 416 -27.33 -12.99 10.72
N ASP A 417 -26.87 -14.07 10.08
CA ASP A 417 -26.47 -15.32 10.74
C ASP A 417 -25.31 -15.08 11.74
N LEU A 418 -24.37 -14.18 11.43
CA LEU A 418 -23.27 -13.80 12.31
C LEU A 418 -23.75 -13.08 13.58
N THR A 419 -24.86 -12.36 13.48
CA THR A 419 -25.46 -11.57 14.58
C THR A 419 -26.58 -12.31 15.33
N GLY A 420 -27.04 -13.47 14.84
CA GLY A 420 -28.23 -14.18 15.33
C GLY A 420 -28.03 -15.12 16.51
N GLY A 421 -26.96 -14.99 17.29
CA GLY A 421 -26.61 -15.96 18.34
C GLY A 421 -27.27 -15.73 19.71
N GLN A 422 -27.13 -16.72 20.59
CA GLN A 422 -27.56 -16.71 22.00
C GLN A 422 -26.84 -15.64 22.86
N LYS A 423 -27.57 -14.64 23.39
CA LYS A 423 -27.03 -13.55 24.23
C LYS A 423 -26.13 -14.06 25.37
N LEU A 424 -24.83 -13.73 25.30
CA LEU A 424 -23.87 -13.99 26.38
C LEU A 424 -24.04 -12.98 27.51
N ASN A 425 -23.84 -13.41 28.76
CA ASN A 425 -23.87 -12.50 29.91
C ASN A 425 -22.49 -11.85 30.17
N TRP A 426 -22.47 -10.80 31.01
CA TRP A 426 -21.26 -9.99 31.30
C TRP A 426 -20.10 -10.82 31.86
N SER A 427 -20.40 -11.81 32.71
CA SER A 427 -19.38 -12.71 33.29
C SER A 427 -18.74 -13.62 32.24
N GLU A 428 -19.52 -14.13 31.28
CA GLU A 428 -19.03 -15.03 30.23
C GLU A 428 -18.12 -14.30 29.25
N ILE A 429 -18.48 -13.08 28.82
CA ILE A 429 -17.65 -12.29 27.91
C ILE A 429 -16.34 -11.88 28.57
N ARG A 430 -16.38 -11.44 29.84
CA ARG A 430 -15.17 -11.05 30.56
C ARG A 430 -14.23 -12.23 30.84
N ALA A 431 -14.77 -13.44 30.99
CA ALA A 431 -13.97 -14.66 31.16
C ALA A 431 -13.29 -15.12 29.86
N ARG A 432 -13.88 -14.81 28.70
CA ARG A 432 -13.43 -15.33 27.40
C ARG A 432 -12.65 -14.33 26.56
N ILE A 433 -12.80 -13.02 26.80
CA ILE A 433 -12.08 -11.97 26.06
C ILE A 433 -10.97 -11.38 26.94
N ASP A 434 -9.72 -11.66 26.55
CA ASP A 434 -8.54 -11.06 27.16
C ASP A 434 -8.04 -9.86 26.33
N LEU A 435 -8.32 -8.64 26.80
CA LEU A 435 -7.82 -7.40 26.16
C LEU A 435 -6.35 -7.11 26.45
N THR A 436 -5.66 -7.93 27.25
CA THR A 436 -4.20 -7.85 27.40
C THR A 436 -3.49 -8.56 26.25
N ASP A 437 -4.14 -9.56 25.62
CA ASP A 437 -3.61 -10.24 24.44
C ASP A 437 -3.73 -9.39 23.17
N LYS A 438 -2.57 -9.14 22.56
CA LYS A 438 -2.44 -8.35 21.33
C LYS A 438 -3.24 -8.91 20.16
N ASN A 439 -3.33 -10.23 20.02
CA ASN A 439 -4.05 -10.87 18.92
C ASN A 439 -5.57 -10.76 19.11
N THR A 440 -6.05 -10.92 20.35
CA THR A 440 -7.45 -10.69 20.72
C THR A 440 -7.87 -9.25 20.43
N ARG A 441 -7.05 -8.26 20.80
CA ARG A 441 -7.33 -6.85 20.44
C ARG A 441 -7.43 -6.63 18.93
N ARG A 442 -6.57 -7.28 18.13
CA ARG A 442 -6.61 -7.24 16.66
C ARG A 442 -7.89 -7.84 16.10
N ARG A 443 -8.29 -9.01 16.59
CA ARG A 443 -9.52 -9.71 16.19
C ARG A 443 -10.75 -8.85 16.46
N ILE A 444 -10.84 -8.25 17.65
CA ILE A 444 -11.96 -7.35 18.01
C ILE A 444 -12.01 -6.13 17.10
N ASN A 445 -10.88 -5.45 16.88
CA ASN A 445 -10.85 -4.29 16.00
C ASN A 445 -11.26 -4.66 14.56
N ALA A 446 -10.75 -5.76 14.02
CA ALA A 446 -11.13 -6.24 12.69
C ALA A 446 -12.63 -6.57 12.61
N PHE A 447 -13.19 -7.20 13.64
CA PHE A 447 -14.62 -7.50 13.73
C PHE A 447 -15.48 -6.24 13.72
N LEU A 448 -15.14 -5.23 14.53
CA LEU A 448 -15.87 -3.97 14.56
C LEU A 448 -15.78 -3.21 13.23
N HIS A 449 -14.61 -3.21 12.58
CA HIS A 449 -14.47 -2.63 11.23
C HIS A 449 -15.36 -3.34 10.20
N ARG A 450 -15.44 -4.68 10.25
CA ARG A 450 -16.29 -5.48 9.35
C ARG A 450 -17.77 -5.20 9.57
N LEU A 451 -18.19 -5.02 10.82
CA LEU A 451 -19.55 -4.58 11.12
C LEU A 451 -19.81 -3.10 10.79
N HIS A 452 -18.85 -2.38 10.22
CA HIS A 452 -18.95 -0.94 9.94
C HIS A 452 -19.30 -0.14 11.20
N VAL A 453 -18.75 -0.55 12.35
CA VAL A 453 -19.00 0.12 13.63
C VAL A 453 -18.17 1.39 13.73
N GLN A 454 -18.80 2.48 14.15
CA GLN A 454 -18.15 3.72 14.55
C GLN A 454 -18.66 4.14 15.92
N VAL A 455 -17.79 4.76 16.72
CA VAL A 455 -18.13 5.26 18.05
C VAL A 455 -17.84 6.74 18.13
N ARG A 456 -18.88 7.55 18.32
CA ARG A 456 -18.76 9.00 18.59
C ARG A 456 -18.77 9.26 20.08
N ILE A 457 -17.71 9.90 20.59
CA ILE A 457 -17.52 10.09 22.03
C ILE A 457 -17.66 11.57 22.41
N ALA A 458 -18.61 11.86 23.30
CA ALA A 458 -18.84 13.17 23.91
C ALA A 458 -19.17 12.99 25.41
N GLU A 459 -20.40 13.28 25.85
CA GLU A 459 -20.85 12.95 27.22
C GLU A 459 -21.14 11.45 27.42
N GLY A 460 -21.23 10.70 26.32
CA GLY A 460 -21.33 9.24 26.27
C GLY A 460 -20.73 8.69 24.98
N TYR A 461 -20.94 7.41 24.74
CA TYR A 461 -20.42 6.67 23.58
C TYR A 461 -21.61 6.30 22.69
N LEU A 462 -21.83 7.07 21.62
CA LEU A 462 -22.81 6.75 20.60
C LEU A 462 -22.21 5.72 19.65
N VAL A 463 -22.83 4.55 19.57
CA VAL A 463 -22.45 3.46 18.68
C VAL A 463 -23.28 3.54 17.41
N ILE A 464 -22.60 3.57 16.28
CA ILE A 464 -23.16 3.60 14.94
C ILE A 464 -22.72 2.32 14.25
N GLN A 465 -23.60 1.67 13.50
CA GLN A 465 -23.28 0.51 12.68
C GLN A 465 -23.80 0.77 11.27
N GLY A 466 -22.90 0.86 10.28
CA GLY A 466 -23.25 1.36 8.96
C GLY A 466 -23.79 2.80 9.07
N ASP A 467 -25.04 2.99 8.65
CA ASP A 467 -25.73 4.29 8.72
C ASP A 467 -26.76 4.39 9.87
N GLU A 468 -26.77 3.44 10.80
CA GLU A 468 -27.77 3.37 11.88
C GLU A 468 -27.14 3.57 13.28
N GLY A 469 -27.78 4.41 14.10
CA GLY A 469 -27.47 4.49 15.53
C GLY A 469 -27.99 3.24 16.26
N ARG A 470 -27.10 2.53 16.95
CA ARG A 470 -27.42 1.27 17.65
C ARG A 470 -27.67 1.44 19.13
N ALA A 471 -26.79 2.16 19.81
CA ALA A 471 -26.86 2.31 21.25
C ALA A 471 -26.09 3.54 21.73
N ILE A 472 -26.43 4.04 22.90
CA ILE A 472 -25.63 5.02 23.63
C ILE A 472 -25.23 4.43 24.97
N PHE A 473 -23.93 4.36 25.21
CA PHE A 473 -23.36 3.97 26.51
C PHE A 473 -22.94 5.20 27.30
N ALA A 474 -23.02 5.12 28.62
CA ALA A 474 -22.47 6.13 29.50
C ALA A 474 -21.89 5.50 30.76
N VAL A 475 -20.84 6.13 31.29
CA VAL A 475 -20.17 5.72 32.52
C VAL A 475 -20.49 6.70 33.63
N SER A 476 -20.83 6.17 34.82
CA SER A 476 -21.03 6.95 36.03
C SER A 476 -20.63 6.14 37.25
N LYS A 477 -19.78 6.71 38.11
CA LYS A 477 -19.29 6.07 39.36
C LYS A 477 -18.77 4.63 39.17
N GLY A 478 -18.04 4.36 38.07
CA GLY A 478 -17.48 3.04 37.76
C GLY A 478 -18.50 2.00 37.25
N LYS A 479 -19.74 2.40 36.97
CA LYS A 479 -20.76 1.56 36.34
C LYS A 479 -21.01 2.01 34.90
N ILE A 480 -21.28 1.04 34.03
CA ILE A 480 -21.60 1.28 32.62
C ILE A 480 -23.08 0.99 32.41
N GLY A 481 -23.79 1.97 31.87
CA GLY A 481 -25.19 1.84 31.45
C GLY A 481 -25.30 2.04 29.96
N HIS A 482 -26.42 1.61 29.38
CA HIS A 482 -26.71 1.87 27.98
C HIS A 482 -28.19 2.13 27.76
N THR A 483 -28.51 2.62 26.56
CA THR A 483 -29.85 2.65 26.00
C THR A 483 -29.74 2.23 24.54
N THR A 484 -30.57 1.29 24.11
CA THR A 484 -30.66 0.90 22.69
C THR A 484 -31.42 1.96 21.91
N LEU A 485 -31.02 2.19 20.67
CA LEU A 485 -31.68 3.08 19.73
C LEU A 485 -32.44 2.22 18.72
N HIS A 486 -33.67 2.59 18.39
CA HIS A 486 -34.50 1.91 17.37
C HIS A 486 -34.45 2.70 16.06
N ALA A 487 -34.35 1.99 14.93
CA ALA A 487 -34.00 2.50 13.60
C ALA A 487 -35.08 3.36 12.89
N ASP A 488 -36.24 3.58 13.51
CA ASP A 488 -37.41 4.22 12.84
C ASP A 488 -37.24 5.70 12.48
N LYS A 489 -36.07 6.30 12.74
CA LYS A 489 -35.79 7.69 12.38
C LYS A 489 -34.36 7.77 11.86
N GLY A 490 -34.20 7.72 10.54
CA GLY A 490 -32.92 7.86 9.81
C GLY A 490 -32.23 9.22 9.97
N ILE A 491 -32.37 9.87 11.14
CA ILE A 491 -31.70 11.09 11.54
C ILE A 491 -30.79 10.74 12.70
N PHE A 492 -29.49 10.79 12.45
CA PHE A 492 -28.48 10.67 13.50
C PHE A 492 -28.70 11.72 14.58
N PRO A 493 -28.70 11.34 15.87
CA PRO A 493 -28.82 12.33 16.93
C PRO A 493 -27.64 13.29 16.84
N ASN A 494 -27.93 14.59 16.76
CA ASN A 494 -26.90 15.61 16.82
C ASN A 494 -26.19 15.57 18.19
N LEU A 495 -25.10 16.34 18.35
CA LEU A 495 -24.32 16.36 19.59
C LEU A 495 -25.19 16.63 20.83
N MET A 496 -26.14 17.57 20.73
CA MET A 496 -27.02 17.94 21.84
C MET A 496 -27.94 16.79 22.23
N GLN A 497 -28.56 16.13 21.25
CA GLN A 497 -29.42 14.97 21.46
C GLN A 497 -28.63 13.79 22.06
N THR A 498 -27.43 13.54 21.53
CA THR A 498 -26.53 12.49 22.03
C THR A 498 -26.15 12.73 23.49
N ASN A 499 -25.79 13.97 23.84
CA ASN A 499 -25.43 14.34 25.21
C ASN A 499 -26.62 14.22 26.17
N ALA A 500 -27.83 14.62 25.76
CA ALA A 500 -29.04 14.48 26.55
C ALA A 500 -29.36 13.01 26.84
N MET A 501 -29.25 12.15 25.82
CA MET A 501 -29.44 10.70 25.97
C MET A 501 -28.40 10.08 26.91
N ALA A 502 -27.13 10.45 26.76
CA ALA A 502 -26.05 9.99 27.65
C ALA A 502 -26.29 10.41 29.11
N LEU A 503 -26.76 11.65 29.33
CA LEU A 503 -27.12 12.13 30.66
C LEU A 503 -28.30 11.36 31.25
N GLY A 504 -29.30 11.02 30.44
CA GLY A 504 -30.41 10.14 30.83
C GLY A 504 -29.92 8.77 31.30
N VAL A 505 -28.96 8.16 30.58
CA VAL A 505 -28.31 6.90 30.99
C VAL A 505 -27.57 7.07 32.33
N LYS A 506 -26.77 8.13 32.50
CA LYS A 506 -26.07 8.43 33.76
C LYS A 506 -27.04 8.58 34.94
N ASN A 507 -28.16 9.27 34.74
CA ASN A 507 -29.17 9.47 35.78
C ASN A 507 -29.85 8.16 36.19
N ARG A 508 -30.16 7.28 35.23
CA ARG A 508 -30.71 5.94 35.53
C ARG A 508 -29.71 5.07 36.29
N LEU A 509 -28.43 5.13 35.94
CA LEU A 509 -27.37 4.42 36.68
C LEU A 509 -27.29 4.85 38.14
N VAL A 510 -27.39 6.15 38.40
CA VAL A 510 -27.34 6.70 39.77
C VAL A 510 -28.59 6.34 40.56
N LYS A 511 -29.78 6.37 39.95
CA LYS A 511 -31.06 6.11 40.62
C LYS A 511 -31.32 4.62 40.89
N HIS A 512 -31.03 3.76 39.92
CA HIS A 512 -31.43 2.34 39.98
C HIS A 512 -30.25 1.38 40.14
N GLY A 513 -29.01 1.86 40.03
CA GLY A 513 -27.83 1.02 40.16
C GLY A 513 -27.65 -0.06 39.08
N MET A 514 -28.57 -0.16 38.11
CA MET A 514 -28.59 -1.11 37.01
C MET A 514 -27.56 -0.71 35.95
N GLY A 515 -26.42 -1.39 35.96
CA GLY A 515 -25.36 -1.21 34.98
C GLY A 515 -24.30 -2.30 35.13
N TYR A 516 -23.52 -2.50 34.09
CA TYR A 516 -22.38 -3.41 34.13
C TYR A 516 -21.36 -2.89 35.14
N SER A 517 -20.86 -3.77 36.02
CA SER A 517 -19.79 -3.43 36.95
C SER A 517 -18.44 -3.70 36.29
N GLY A 518 -17.75 -2.64 35.89
CA GLY A 518 -16.33 -2.72 35.60
C GLY A 518 -15.59 -2.66 36.92
N LYS A 519 -14.82 -3.71 37.27
CA LYS A 519 -13.70 -3.48 38.19
C LYS A 519 -12.74 -2.57 37.40
N LEU A 520 -12.74 -1.28 37.70
CA LEU A 520 -11.66 -0.36 37.35
C LEU A 520 -10.37 -1.04 37.83
N THR A 521 -9.67 -1.71 36.92
CA THR A 521 -8.37 -2.32 37.21
C THR A 521 -7.42 -1.18 37.49
N VAL A 522 -7.29 -0.81 38.75
CA VAL A 522 -6.18 0.02 39.23
C VAL A 522 -4.94 -0.87 39.10
N PRO A 523 -3.94 -0.53 38.27
CA PRO A 523 -2.69 -1.27 38.26
C PRO A 523 -2.02 -1.03 39.61
N ASN A 524 -1.94 -2.10 40.40
CA ASN A 524 -1.22 -2.17 41.66
C ASN A 524 0.13 -1.45 41.55
N GLY A 525 0.28 -0.37 42.30
CA GLY A 525 1.51 0.41 42.41
C GLY A 525 1.40 1.25 43.68
N ARG A 526 1.65 0.56 44.80
CA ARG A 526 1.77 0.97 46.21
C ARG A 526 1.65 2.48 46.52
N GLY A 527 0.83 2.79 47.53
CA GLY A 527 1.01 4.00 48.33
C GLY A 527 -0.27 4.70 48.80
N THR A 528 -1.16 4.03 49.54
CA THR A 528 -2.04 4.75 50.46
C THR A 528 -1.93 4.17 51.87
N ARG A 529 -1.34 4.99 52.72
CA ARG A 529 -1.18 4.87 54.15
C ARG A 529 -2.54 4.58 54.78
N ARG A 530 -2.59 3.56 55.61
CA ARG A 530 -3.67 3.27 56.55
C ARG A 530 -3.95 4.54 57.37
N THR A 531 -5.12 5.17 57.22
CA THR A 531 -5.58 6.20 58.14
C THR A 531 -6.28 5.53 59.31
N THR A 532 -5.51 5.13 60.32
CA THR A 532 -6.07 4.95 61.66
C THR A 532 -6.27 6.33 62.29
N LYS A 533 -7.47 6.51 62.85
CA LYS A 533 -7.92 7.70 63.58
C LYS A 533 -6.91 8.13 64.65
N GLY A 534 -6.75 9.44 64.76
CA GLY A 534 -6.61 10.19 66.02
C GLY A 534 -5.38 9.91 66.86
N GLU A 535 -4.39 10.80 66.79
CA GLU A 535 -3.79 11.42 67.98
C GLU A 535 -2.93 12.61 67.56
N THR A 536 -3.18 13.73 68.24
CA THR A 536 -2.54 15.04 68.07
C THR A 536 -1.08 15.03 68.48
N ARG A 537 -0.18 15.56 67.64
CA ARG A 537 1.06 16.20 68.12
C ARG A 537 1.54 17.26 67.14
N ALA A 538 1.61 18.50 67.64
CA ALA A 538 2.19 19.64 66.93
C ALA A 538 3.72 19.53 66.92
N VAL A 539 4.35 19.69 65.75
CA VAL A 539 5.78 19.97 65.59
C VAL A 539 5.99 20.96 64.44
N GLN A 540 6.89 21.91 64.68
CA GLN A 540 7.20 23.18 64.01
C GLN A 540 7.68 23.11 62.54
N PRO A 541 7.69 24.25 61.79
CA PRO A 541 7.96 24.27 60.35
C PRO A 541 9.45 24.12 60.03
N ALA A 542 9.77 23.30 59.02
CA ALA A 542 11.12 23.21 58.46
C ALA A 542 11.28 24.15 57.24
N LYS A 543 12.44 24.81 57.21
CA LYS A 543 12.90 25.90 56.32
C LYS A 543 12.94 25.53 54.82
N PRO A 544 12.87 26.54 53.93
CA PRO A 544 12.90 26.34 52.48
C PRO A 544 14.30 25.91 52.02
N VAL A 545 14.36 24.93 51.12
CA VAL A 545 15.59 24.57 50.40
C VAL A 545 15.60 25.35 49.08
N ASP A 546 16.68 26.09 48.92
CA ASP A 546 17.06 26.94 47.81
C ASP A 546 17.30 26.10 46.54
N THR A 547 16.54 26.35 45.48
CA THR A 547 16.84 25.90 44.13
C THR A 547 16.93 27.13 43.24
N GLY A 548 18.16 27.45 42.82
CA GLY A 548 18.52 28.61 42.04
C GLY A 548 17.77 28.76 40.70
N PRO A 549 17.98 29.90 40.03
CA PRO A 549 17.11 30.37 38.95
C PRO A 549 17.20 29.47 37.70
N ALA A 550 16.01 29.10 37.20
CA ALA A 550 15.84 28.50 35.89
C ALA A 550 16.34 29.48 34.80
N THR A 551 17.20 28.98 33.92
CA THR A 551 17.64 29.71 32.74
C THR A 551 16.48 29.86 31.73
N PRO A 552 16.23 31.07 31.22
CA PRO A 552 15.27 31.32 30.16
C PRO A 552 15.92 31.01 28.80
N TYR A 553 15.22 30.29 27.92
CA TYR A 553 15.48 30.39 26.49
C TYR A 553 14.28 31.06 25.84
N ASP A 554 14.55 32.28 25.40
CA ASP A 554 13.66 33.22 24.77
C ASP A 554 13.09 32.73 23.43
N THR A 555 11.87 33.18 23.24
CA THR A 555 11.20 33.57 22.00
C THR A 555 12.13 34.18 20.94
N MET A 556 12.02 33.68 19.70
CA MET A 556 12.13 34.50 18.49
C MET A 556 10.99 34.11 17.54
N LEU A 557 9.89 34.84 17.65
CA LEU A 557 8.97 35.09 16.53
C LEU A 557 9.48 36.36 15.83
N PRO A 558 9.55 36.42 14.49
CA PRO A 558 9.62 37.69 13.80
C PRO A 558 8.20 38.29 13.74
N ASP A 559 8.05 39.47 14.34
CA ASP A 559 6.99 40.42 14.00
C ASP A 559 7.26 41.01 12.60
N GLU A 560 6.18 41.43 11.93
CA GLU A 560 6.08 42.11 10.62
C GLU A 560 5.82 41.23 9.38
N ALA A 561 4.56 40.82 9.22
CA ALA A 561 3.84 40.85 7.93
C ALA A 561 2.32 40.78 8.18
N TYR A 562 1.75 41.92 8.56
CA TYR A 562 0.34 42.21 8.25
C TYR A 562 0.20 42.45 6.74
N ASP A 563 -0.99 42.16 6.20
CA ASP A 563 -1.48 42.33 4.81
C ASP A 563 -1.35 41.14 3.85
N LEU A 564 -2.31 40.20 3.93
CA LEU A 564 -2.71 39.33 2.80
C LEU A 564 -4.22 39.07 2.80
N LEU A 565 -5.00 40.15 2.86
CA LEU A 565 -6.41 40.16 2.48
C LEU A 565 -6.54 40.96 1.18
N ASP A 566 -7.35 40.50 0.23
CA ASP A 566 -7.70 41.31 -0.93
C ASP A 566 -8.63 42.48 -0.55
N GLU A 567 -8.95 43.36 -1.51
CA GLU A 567 -9.85 44.51 -1.36
C GLU A 567 -11.29 44.14 -0.96
N HIS A 568 -11.59 42.85 -0.79
CA HIS A 568 -12.85 42.31 -0.33
C HIS A 568 -12.72 41.49 0.96
N GLY A 569 -11.55 41.50 1.63
CA GLY A 569 -11.35 40.92 2.96
C GLY A 569 -11.18 39.40 2.97
N LYS A 570 -10.74 38.77 1.88
CA LYS A 570 -10.54 37.31 1.81
C LYS A 570 -9.06 36.91 1.97
N PRO A 571 -8.72 35.86 2.74
CA PRO A 571 -7.35 35.38 2.87
C PRO A 571 -6.82 34.81 1.55
N ILE A 572 -5.69 35.33 1.09
CA ILE A 572 -4.94 34.77 -0.05
C ILE A 572 -4.23 33.51 0.45
N PHE A 573 -4.94 32.38 0.58
CA PHE A 573 -4.49 30.97 0.58
C PHE A 573 -5.53 30.11 1.33
N SER A 574 -6.32 29.34 0.57
CA SER A 574 -7.21 28.29 1.10
C SER A 574 -6.62 26.92 0.75
N PRO A 575 -6.46 25.97 1.70
CA PRO A 575 -6.04 24.62 1.40
C PRO A 575 -7.25 23.79 0.96
N ASP A 576 -7.81 24.13 -0.20
CA ASP A 576 -8.84 23.35 -0.90
C ASP A 576 -8.57 23.43 -2.42
N THR A 577 -7.53 22.74 -2.88
CA THR A 577 -7.32 22.42 -4.30
C THR A 577 -6.50 21.13 -4.42
N TYR A 578 -7.18 19.99 -4.50
CA TYR A 578 -6.70 18.84 -5.29
C TYR A 578 -7.93 18.03 -5.69
N ARG A 579 -8.59 18.49 -6.76
CA ARG A 579 -9.56 17.71 -7.52
C ARG A 579 -9.27 17.93 -9.01
N ASP A 580 -8.87 16.85 -9.65
CA ASP A 580 -9.02 16.52 -11.07
C ASP A 580 -8.68 17.57 -12.13
N GLU A 581 -7.47 17.47 -12.69
CA GLU A 581 -7.15 17.95 -14.04
C GLU A 581 -6.49 16.82 -14.85
N TYR A 582 -7.26 16.19 -15.74
CA TYR A 582 -6.83 15.76 -17.07
C TYR A 582 -8.09 15.65 -17.95
N SER A 583 -8.66 16.81 -18.28
CA SER A 583 -9.54 16.97 -19.45
C SER A 583 -8.68 17.43 -20.62
N ILE A 584 -8.68 16.66 -21.69
CA ILE A 584 -8.03 16.99 -22.96
C ILE A 584 -8.87 18.09 -23.65
N PRO A 585 -8.31 19.21 -24.12
CA PRO A 585 -9.06 20.25 -24.81
C PRO A 585 -9.45 19.82 -26.22
N GLY A 586 -10.70 20.09 -26.59
CA GLY A 586 -11.17 19.97 -27.98
C GLY A 586 -10.67 21.14 -28.83
N GLU A 587 -10.08 20.82 -29.98
CA GLU A 587 -9.86 21.78 -31.05
C GLU A 587 -11.01 21.67 -32.07
N ASN A 588 -11.89 22.67 -32.06
CA ASN A 588 -12.72 23.02 -33.20
C ASN A 588 -11.97 24.06 -34.05
N GLY A 589 -11.29 23.60 -35.11
CA GLY A 589 -10.78 24.45 -36.19
C GLY A 589 -11.41 24.03 -37.51
N LYS A 590 -12.31 24.86 -38.04
CA LYS A 590 -12.92 24.72 -39.38
C LYS A 590 -11.87 24.85 -40.48
N PHE A 591 -11.83 23.92 -41.43
CA PHE A 591 -11.50 24.02 -42.88
C PHE A 591 -11.53 22.57 -43.39
N SER A 592 -11.99 22.16 -44.57
CA SER A 592 -12.69 22.73 -45.72
C SER A 592 -13.38 21.53 -46.39
N GLN A 593 -14.54 21.76 -47.00
CA GLN A 593 -15.19 20.80 -47.89
C GLN A 593 -14.25 20.39 -49.03
N TYR A 594 -14.18 19.09 -49.32
CA TYR A 594 -13.98 18.54 -50.67
C TYR A 594 -14.71 17.19 -50.74
N THR A 595 -15.70 17.13 -51.61
CA THR A 595 -16.32 15.92 -52.17
C THR A 595 -15.35 15.28 -53.16
N ASP A 596 -15.26 13.95 -53.15
CA ASP A 596 -15.62 13.09 -54.30
C ASP A 596 -14.92 11.71 -54.24
N GLU A 597 -15.79 10.71 -54.45
CA GLU A 597 -15.60 9.51 -55.28
C GLU A 597 -14.57 8.42 -54.90
N ASP A 598 -15.15 7.23 -54.67
CA ASP A 598 -14.74 5.92 -55.18
C ASP A 598 -13.26 5.68 -55.49
N GLN A 599 -12.65 4.71 -54.79
CA GLN A 599 -12.12 3.53 -55.48
C GLN A 599 -11.73 2.39 -54.52
N VAL A 600 -12.41 1.27 -54.76
CA VAL A 600 -12.03 -0.10 -54.39
C VAL A 600 -10.70 -0.44 -55.08
N LEU A 601 -9.68 -0.88 -54.34
CA LEU A 601 -8.59 -1.67 -54.92
C LEU A 601 -8.16 -2.81 -54.01
N HIS A 602 -8.24 -3.99 -54.61
CA HIS A 602 -7.90 -5.31 -54.09
C HIS A 602 -6.42 -5.46 -53.69
N ALA A 603 -6.20 -6.33 -52.70
CA ALA A 603 -4.91 -6.96 -52.46
C ALA A 603 -4.52 -7.89 -53.62
N PRO A 604 -3.24 -7.99 -53.99
CA PRO A 604 -2.73 -9.15 -54.70
C PRO A 604 -2.15 -10.17 -53.70
N ASP A 605 -2.61 -11.41 -53.86
CA ASP A 605 -1.95 -12.62 -53.38
C ASP A 605 -0.57 -12.76 -54.04
N ASP A 606 0.45 -13.06 -53.23
CA ASP A 606 1.50 -14.08 -53.46
C ASP A 606 2.33 -14.28 -52.18
#